data_AF-A0A225UIW7-F1
#
_entry.id   AF-A0A225UIW7-F1
#
_cell.length_a   1.000
_cell.length_b   1.000
_cell.length_c   1.000
_cell.angle_alpha   90.00
_cell.angle_beta   90.00
_cell.angle_gamma   90.00
#
_symmetry.space_group_name_H-M   'P 1'
#
loop_
_entity.id
_entity.type
_entity.pdbx_description
1 polymer ?
#
loop_
_entity_poly.entity_id
_entity_poly.type
_entity_poly.pdbx_seq_one_letter_code
_entity_poly.pdbx_strand_id
1 'polypeptide(L)'
;MFAVTRSKSKQVKATEESVPGTGADYSGTDESGTDGPGTNDLGTDESGTNDLGTIGSGTDGLEDEPTAASRSPDCQDSEEDPEDVRRERWRRICSHQAHDPGLAPLVKFLRGETEHLSLKQSALLAKIADQFVLDSRNALFYVSRNTPERPGDAADHLRLVVPRDLHEDILHHCHADSHGAHQGIIRTYERLRKEFYWIGMFKDTERYVKECVDCVTAKGLPRNPGPSPGNLLATRPFQVVSMDFVLLLPRSARGNTALLLFQCAFSGFIMCKAMASTEVQDMSEAYEECVFRRFGPVR
;
A
#
# COMPACT_ATOMS: atom_id res chain seq x y z
N MET A 1 -29.39 -3.25 31.82
CA MET A 1 -29.15 -2.75 30.44
C MET A 1 -27.90 -3.46 29.95
N PHE A 2 -28.05 -4.52 29.16
CA PHE A 2 -26.92 -5.33 28.69
C PHE A 2 -26.42 -4.78 27.36
N ALA A 3 -25.16 -4.35 27.30
CA ALA A 3 -24.53 -3.97 26.04
C ALA A 3 -23.94 -5.23 25.39
N VAL A 4 -24.65 -5.78 24.39
CA VAL A 4 -24.12 -6.81 23.50
C VAL A 4 -23.31 -6.09 22.43
N THR A 5 -21.99 -6.03 22.57
CA THR A 5 -21.10 -5.53 21.52
C THR A 5 -20.58 -6.69 20.70
N ARG A 6 -21.03 -6.78 19.45
CA ARG A 6 -20.59 -7.79 18.48
C ARG A 6 -19.20 -7.42 17.99
N SER A 7 -18.17 -8.12 18.45
CA SER A 7 -16.81 -7.97 17.92
C SER A 7 -16.73 -8.64 16.55
N LYS A 8 -16.09 -7.99 15.57
CA LYS A 8 -15.89 -8.56 14.23
C LYS A 8 -14.78 -9.61 14.30
N SER A 9 -15.14 -10.89 14.31
CA SER A 9 -14.16 -11.98 14.29
C SER A 9 -13.42 -12.00 12.94
N LYS A 10 -12.09 -11.97 13.03
CA LYS A 10 -11.16 -12.14 11.91
C LYS A 10 -11.16 -13.63 11.54
N GLN A 11 -11.45 -13.98 10.28
CA GLN A 11 -11.32 -15.36 9.82
C GLN A 11 -9.84 -15.79 9.91
N VAL A 12 -9.57 -16.80 10.72
CA VAL A 12 -8.28 -17.51 10.73
C VAL A 12 -8.50 -18.85 10.05
N LYS A 13 -7.84 -19.03 8.91
CA LYS A 13 -7.81 -20.28 8.16
C LYS A 13 -6.92 -21.26 8.91
N ALA A 14 -7.49 -22.33 9.45
CA ALA A 14 -6.74 -23.39 10.10
C ALA A 14 -6.03 -24.23 9.05
N THR A 15 -4.69 -24.25 9.08
CA THR A 15 -3.85 -25.27 8.47
C THR A 15 -3.50 -26.29 9.55
N GLU A 16 -3.80 -27.55 9.30
CA GLU A 16 -3.40 -28.66 10.17
C GLU A 16 -1.88 -28.84 10.09
N GLU A 17 -1.19 -28.73 11.22
CA GLU A 17 0.12 -29.38 11.39
C GLU A 17 0.33 -29.79 12.85
N SER A 18 0.78 -31.03 12.99
CA SER A 18 0.99 -31.79 14.21
C SER A 18 2.18 -31.29 15.04
N VAL A 19 2.02 -31.23 16.37
CA VAL A 19 3.09 -30.96 17.35
C VAL A 19 3.52 -32.28 18.02
N PRO A 20 4.83 -32.46 18.26
CA PRO A 20 5.35 -32.58 19.64
C PRO A 20 6.65 -31.76 19.79
N GLY A 21 7.12 -31.24 20.92
CA GLY A 21 6.76 -31.28 22.33
C GLY A 21 7.94 -30.67 23.13
N THR A 22 7.65 -30.19 24.34
CA THR A 22 8.55 -29.97 25.51
C THR A 22 9.72 -28.98 25.43
N GLY A 23 9.82 -28.13 26.47
CA GLY A 23 11.07 -27.50 26.91
C GLY A 23 10.91 -26.13 27.55
N ALA A 24 11.20 -26.03 28.84
CA ALA A 24 11.11 -24.85 29.70
C ALA A 24 12.09 -23.72 29.32
N ASP A 25 11.80 -22.47 29.68
CA ASP A 25 12.40 -21.81 30.86
C ASP A 25 12.07 -20.31 30.96
N TYR A 26 12.17 -19.88 32.21
CA TYR A 26 11.81 -18.60 32.82
C TYR A 26 12.95 -17.56 32.71
N SER A 27 12.63 -16.31 32.39
CA SER A 27 13.29 -15.11 32.95
C SER A 27 12.60 -13.84 32.45
N GLY A 28 12.16 -12.99 33.39
CA GLY A 28 11.56 -11.70 33.10
C GLY A 28 12.56 -10.57 32.82
N THR A 29 12.03 -9.40 32.53
CA THR A 29 12.46 -8.08 33.03
C THR A 29 11.52 -7.00 32.50
N ASP A 30 10.78 -6.44 33.44
CA ASP A 30 10.42 -5.04 33.66
C ASP A 30 10.81 -3.94 32.65
N GLU A 31 9.82 -3.07 32.44
CA GLU A 31 9.89 -1.60 32.50
C GLU A 31 10.75 -0.84 31.47
N SER A 32 10.49 0.41 31.11
CA SER A 32 9.37 1.35 31.19
C SER A 32 9.85 2.53 30.33
N GLY A 33 8.94 3.24 29.67
CA GLY A 33 9.29 4.31 28.73
C GLY A 33 8.24 5.40 28.68
N THR A 34 8.18 6.15 29.77
CA THR A 34 7.95 7.61 29.88
C THR A 34 6.80 8.28 29.12
N ASP A 35 5.90 8.84 29.94
CA ASP A 35 5.00 9.96 29.69
C ASP A 35 5.68 11.20 29.06
N GLY A 36 4.90 12.00 28.32
CA GLY A 36 5.21 13.41 28.12
C GLY A 36 4.48 14.09 26.96
N PRO A 37 3.71 15.17 27.16
CA PRO A 37 2.61 15.60 26.27
C PRO A 37 2.95 16.82 25.40
N GLY A 38 2.09 17.14 24.44
CA GLY A 38 2.24 18.35 23.62
C GLY A 38 1.04 18.65 22.74
N THR A 39 -0.07 19.05 23.39
CA THR A 39 -1.16 19.80 22.77
C THR A 39 -0.64 21.10 22.15
N ASN A 40 -1.21 21.53 21.02
CA ASN A 40 -1.62 22.92 20.79
C ASN A 40 -2.57 22.95 19.59
N ASP A 41 -3.85 23.14 19.95
CA ASP A 41 -4.99 23.36 19.07
C ASP A 41 -5.27 24.87 19.10
N LEU A 42 -5.27 25.50 17.93
CA LEU A 42 -5.68 26.89 17.70
C LEU A 42 -6.33 26.97 16.31
N GLY A 43 -7.64 26.76 16.28
CA GLY A 43 -8.63 27.80 16.02
C GLY A 43 -8.75 28.40 14.61
N THR A 44 -10.03 28.48 14.19
CA THR A 44 -10.66 29.48 13.29
C THR A 44 -10.24 29.43 11.81
N ASP A 45 -11.10 29.58 10.79
CA ASP A 45 -12.47 30.05 10.66
C ASP A 45 -12.95 29.91 9.18
N GLU A 46 -14.28 29.99 9.00
CA GLU A 46 -15.01 30.51 7.82
C GLU A 46 -14.92 29.88 6.42
N SER A 47 -16.06 29.37 5.93
CA SER A 47 -16.94 30.07 4.97
C SER A 47 -17.69 29.14 3.99
N GLY A 48 -18.95 29.50 3.69
CA GLY A 48 -19.50 29.36 2.34
C GLY A 48 -20.50 28.24 2.07
N THR A 49 -21.71 28.33 2.63
CA THR A 49 -22.91 27.67 2.08
C THR A 49 -23.52 28.53 0.98
N ASN A 50 -23.65 27.99 -0.24
CA ASN A 50 -24.55 28.53 -1.26
C ASN A 50 -25.55 27.45 -1.67
N ASP A 51 -26.80 27.90 -1.74
CA ASP A 51 -28.03 27.14 -1.87
C ASP A 51 -28.77 27.62 -3.15
N LEU A 52 -29.78 26.83 -3.55
CA LEU A 52 -30.79 27.04 -4.60
C LEU A 52 -30.46 26.78 -6.07
N GLY A 53 -31.33 25.97 -6.70
CA GLY A 53 -31.55 26.02 -8.16
C GLY A 53 -32.41 24.93 -8.82
N THR A 54 -33.55 24.52 -8.23
CA THR A 54 -34.55 23.63 -8.86
C THR A 54 -35.43 24.36 -9.89
N ILE A 55 -35.49 23.89 -11.15
CA ILE A 55 -36.64 23.94 -12.10
C ILE A 55 -36.20 23.25 -13.41
N GLY A 56 -36.98 22.46 -14.15
CA GLY A 56 -38.38 22.05 -14.12
C GLY A 56 -38.59 21.02 -15.26
N SER A 57 -39.63 20.19 -15.13
CA SER A 57 -39.99 19.09 -16.02
C SER A 57 -41.12 19.47 -16.99
N GLY A 58 -41.10 18.87 -18.19
CA GLY A 58 -42.19 18.82 -19.18
C GLY A 58 -41.68 19.11 -20.60
N THR A 59 -42.12 18.52 -21.71
CA THR A 59 -43.10 17.48 -22.09
C THR A 59 -42.88 17.24 -23.60
N ASP A 60 -43.12 16.01 -24.05
CA ASP A 60 -43.59 15.55 -25.37
C ASP A 60 -43.04 16.09 -26.70
N GLY A 61 -42.37 15.17 -27.42
CA GLY A 61 -42.86 14.62 -28.70
C GLY A 61 -42.69 15.47 -29.97
N LEU A 62 -41.78 15.04 -30.85
CA LEU A 62 -42.08 14.86 -32.28
C LEU A 62 -41.01 13.96 -32.92
N GLU A 63 -41.47 13.06 -33.78
CA GLU A 63 -40.72 12.04 -34.51
C GLU A 63 -39.85 12.68 -35.61
N ASP A 64 -38.62 12.21 -35.75
CA ASP A 64 -37.89 12.25 -37.02
C ASP A 64 -36.91 11.07 -37.08
N GLU A 65 -37.21 10.14 -37.98
CA GLU A 65 -36.34 9.03 -38.39
C GLU A 65 -35.36 9.57 -39.43
N PRO A 66 -34.04 9.29 -39.28
CA PRO A 66 -33.28 9.07 -40.50
C PRO A 66 -32.36 7.84 -40.39
N THR A 67 -32.73 6.83 -41.17
CA THR A 67 -31.87 6.15 -42.16
C THR A 67 -30.57 5.58 -41.61
N ALA A 68 -30.56 4.26 -41.47
CA ALA A 68 -29.41 3.41 -41.21
C ALA A 68 -28.24 3.70 -42.18
N ALA A 69 -27.32 4.55 -41.75
CA ALA A 69 -25.97 4.62 -42.27
C ALA A 69 -25.07 3.79 -41.35
N SER A 70 -24.67 2.62 -41.85
CA SER A 70 -23.58 1.80 -41.36
C SER A 70 -22.34 2.66 -41.06
N ARG A 71 -22.08 2.92 -39.77
CA ARG A 71 -20.77 3.38 -39.30
C ARG A 71 -19.88 2.16 -39.10
N SER A 72 -18.88 2.06 -39.96
CA SER A 72 -17.78 1.10 -39.88
C SER A 72 -17.10 1.11 -38.51
N PRO A 73 -16.70 -0.06 -37.97
CA PRO A 73 -15.77 -0.12 -36.86
C PRO A 73 -14.34 -0.08 -37.41
N ASP A 74 -13.79 1.11 -37.59
CA ASP A 74 -12.35 1.29 -37.77
C ASP A 74 -11.80 2.13 -36.61
N CYS A 75 -11.79 1.52 -35.43
CA CYS A 75 -10.78 1.79 -34.42
C CYS A 75 -9.75 0.66 -34.54
N GLN A 76 -8.90 0.76 -35.57
CA GLN A 76 -7.66 0.01 -35.58
C GLN A 76 -6.77 0.66 -34.53
N ASP A 77 -6.90 0.20 -33.29
CA ASP A 77 -5.79 0.28 -32.34
C ASP A 77 -4.66 -0.52 -33.00
N SER A 78 -3.77 0.18 -33.70
CA SER A 78 -2.52 -0.39 -34.15
C SER A 78 -1.77 -0.80 -32.90
N GLU A 79 -1.77 -2.09 -32.58
CA GLU A 79 -0.95 -2.65 -31.51
C GLU A 79 0.51 -2.34 -31.84
N GLU A 80 1.02 -1.25 -31.27
CA GLU A 80 2.41 -0.85 -31.43
C GLU A 80 3.31 -1.93 -30.84
N ASP A 81 4.31 -2.40 -31.59
CA ASP A 81 5.25 -3.41 -31.10
C ASP A 81 5.94 -2.89 -29.82
N PRO A 82 5.84 -3.62 -28.68
CA PRO A 82 6.46 -3.23 -27.41
C PRO A 82 7.96 -2.93 -27.53
N GLU A 83 8.67 -3.57 -28.47
CA GLU A 83 10.10 -3.30 -28.71
C GLU A 83 10.34 -1.98 -29.44
N ASP A 84 9.42 -1.57 -30.31
CA ASP A 84 9.51 -0.31 -31.04
C ASP A 84 9.25 0.88 -30.10
N VAL A 85 8.28 0.76 -29.19
CA VAL A 85 8.02 1.76 -28.14
C VAL A 85 9.23 1.92 -27.22
N ARG A 86 9.87 0.80 -26.84
CA ARG A 86 11.10 0.84 -26.04
C ARG A 86 12.23 1.54 -26.79
N ARG A 87 12.39 1.27 -28.09
CA ARG A 87 13.42 1.87 -28.95
C ARG A 87 13.21 3.36 -29.19
N GLU A 88 11.95 3.78 -29.40
CA GLU A 88 11.55 5.18 -29.54
C GLU A 88 11.91 5.97 -28.28
N ARG A 89 11.49 5.45 -27.12
CA ARG A 89 11.82 6.04 -25.83
C ARG A 89 13.32 6.16 -25.61
N TRP A 90 14.06 5.09 -25.92
CA TRP A 90 15.51 5.08 -25.82
C TRP A 90 16.12 6.24 -26.61
N ARG A 91 15.68 6.41 -27.86
CA ARG A 91 16.15 7.47 -28.75
C ARG A 91 15.83 8.86 -28.18
N ARG A 92 14.62 9.05 -27.65
CA ARG A 92 14.20 10.31 -27.01
C ARG A 92 15.09 10.65 -25.82
N ILE A 93 15.38 9.68 -24.94
CA ILE A 93 16.27 9.88 -23.80
C ILE A 93 17.66 10.31 -24.27
N CYS A 94 18.28 9.56 -25.20
CA CYS A 94 19.61 9.89 -25.70
C CYS A 94 19.68 11.28 -26.36
N SER A 95 18.64 11.68 -27.09
CA SER A 95 18.57 13.01 -27.73
C SER A 95 18.51 14.15 -26.69
N HIS A 96 17.79 13.94 -25.59
CA HIS A 96 17.65 14.95 -24.54
C HIS A 96 18.87 15.01 -23.60
N GLN A 97 19.63 13.91 -23.43
CA GLN A 97 20.85 13.89 -22.60
C GLN A 97 21.88 14.96 -23.01
N ALA A 98 22.02 15.21 -24.32
CA ALA A 98 23.00 16.18 -24.85
C ALA A 98 22.62 17.64 -24.51
N HIS A 99 21.34 17.92 -24.31
CA HIS A 99 20.79 19.25 -24.08
C HIS A 99 20.53 19.52 -22.60
N ASP A 100 20.55 18.50 -21.75
CA ASP A 100 20.33 18.63 -20.31
C ASP A 100 21.47 19.43 -19.65
N PRO A 101 21.19 20.59 -19.02
CA PRO A 101 22.21 21.45 -18.42
C PRO A 101 23.01 20.78 -17.28
N GLY A 102 22.40 19.80 -16.59
CA GLY A 102 23.04 19.05 -15.52
C GLY A 102 23.94 17.93 -16.01
N LEU A 103 23.59 17.29 -17.13
CA LEU A 103 24.35 16.17 -17.71
C LEU A 103 25.39 16.63 -18.75
N ALA A 104 25.15 17.72 -19.47
CA ALA A 104 26.03 18.20 -20.52
C ALA A 104 27.50 18.44 -20.07
N PRO A 105 27.79 19.02 -18.89
CA PRO A 105 29.16 19.16 -18.40
C PRO A 105 29.85 17.80 -18.17
N LEU A 106 29.11 16.81 -17.66
CA LEU A 106 29.61 15.46 -17.42
C LEU A 106 29.89 14.75 -18.75
N VAL A 107 29.01 14.86 -19.74
CA VAL A 107 29.23 14.28 -21.08
C VAL A 107 30.47 14.89 -21.73
N LYS A 108 30.65 16.21 -21.68
CA LYS A 108 31.86 16.88 -22.21
C LYS A 108 33.13 16.43 -21.50
N PHE A 109 33.09 16.31 -20.18
CA PHE A 109 34.21 15.81 -19.39
C PHE A 109 34.60 14.38 -19.77
N LEU A 110 33.62 13.48 -19.94
CA LEU A 110 33.86 12.10 -20.36
C LEU A 110 34.40 11.97 -21.79
N ARG A 111 34.11 12.94 -22.67
CA ARG A 111 34.71 13.02 -24.02
C ARG A 111 36.13 13.58 -24.03
N GLY A 112 36.61 14.13 -22.91
CA GLY A 112 37.89 14.82 -22.84
C GLY A 112 37.86 16.28 -23.31
N GLU A 113 36.67 16.85 -23.56
CA GLU A 113 36.48 18.25 -23.95
C GLU A 113 36.52 19.17 -22.71
N THR A 114 37.69 19.25 -22.05
CA THR A 114 37.84 19.97 -20.77
C THR A 114 38.10 21.47 -20.91
N GLU A 115 38.30 21.98 -22.13
CA GLU A 115 38.71 23.37 -22.39
C GLU A 115 37.69 24.42 -21.89
N HIS A 116 36.41 24.04 -21.82
CA HIS A 116 35.31 24.92 -21.41
C HIS A 116 34.86 24.73 -19.96
N LEU A 117 35.51 23.85 -19.18
CA LEU A 117 35.13 23.55 -17.81
C LEU A 117 35.98 24.35 -16.81
N SER A 118 35.33 24.93 -15.80
CA SER A 118 36.04 25.57 -14.68
C SER A 118 36.83 24.52 -13.88
N LEU A 119 37.99 24.88 -13.33
CA LEU A 119 38.80 24.00 -12.46
C LEU A 119 37.99 23.35 -11.32
N LYS A 120 37.07 24.12 -10.71
CA LYS A 120 36.18 23.59 -9.66
C LYS A 120 35.19 22.55 -10.19
N GLN A 121 34.66 22.77 -11.39
CA GLN A 121 33.73 21.84 -12.03
C GLN A 121 34.46 20.56 -12.46
N SER A 122 35.63 20.67 -13.07
CA SER A 122 36.44 19.51 -13.45
C SER A 122 36.82 18.64 -12.24
N ALA A 123 37.17 19.25 -11.11
CA ALA A 123 37.47 18.52 -9.88
C ALA A 123 36.23 17.81 -9.29
N LEU A 124 35.04 18.39 -9.41
CA LEU A 124 33.79 17.74 -9.00
C LEU A 124 33.42 16.58 -9.92
N LEU A 125 33.50 16.80 -11.24
CA LEU A 125 33.18 15.80 -12.25
C LEU A 125 34.14 14.61 -12.17
N ALA A 126 35.43 14.85 -11.95
CA ALA A 126 36.43 13.79 -11.76
C ALA A 126 36.10 12.84 -10.60
N LYS A 127 35.39 13.31 -9.56
CA LYS A 127 34.99 12.47 -8.41
C LYS A 127 33.83 11.53 -8.72
N ILE A 128 33.01 11.85 -9.71
CA ILE A 128 31.80 11.08 -10.05
C ILE A 128 31.92 10.36 -11.39
N ALA A 129 32.83 10.79 -12.27
CA ALA A 129 32.96 10.32 -13.65
C ALA A 129 33.26 8.81 -13.74
N ASP A 130 33.90 8.23 -12.73
CA ASP A 130 34.17 6.79 -12.65
C ASP A 130 32.90 5.93 -12.53
N GLN A 131 31.77 6.53 -12.19
CA GLN A 131 30.46 5.88 -12.13
C GLN A 131 29.68 6.00 -13.43
N PHE A 132 30.21 6.71 -14.44
CA PHE A 132 29.52 6.95 -15.70
C PHE A 132 30.35 6.52 -16.90
N VAL A 133 29.67 6.04 -17.93
CA VAL A 133 30.30 5.65 -19.19
C VAL A 133 29.47 6.15 -20.37
N LEU A 134 30.14 6.48 -21.46
CA LEU A 134 29.51 6.79 -22.75
C LEU A 134 29.57 5.57 -23.66
N ASP A 135 28.45 5.23 -24.28
CA ASP A 135 28.41 4.26 -25.39
C ASP A 135 28.95 4.90 -26.68
N SER A 136 29.23 4.07 -27.68
CA SER A 136 29.57 4.40 -29.07
C SER A 136 28.69 5.49 -29.71
N ARG A 137 27.44 5.64 -29.25
CA ARG A 137 26.47 6.66 -29.70
C ARG A 137 26.39 7.89 -28.78
N ASN A 138 27.35 8.07 -27.89
CA ASN A 138 27.37 9.13 -26.86
C ASN A 138 26.19 9.09 -25.88
N ALA A 139 25.53 7.95 -25.73
CA ALA A 139 24.51 7.77 -24.69
C ALA A 139 25.19 7.63 -23.32
N LEU A 140 24.70 8.35 -22.32
CA LEU A 140 25.25 8.34 -20.97
C LEU A 140 24.62 7.24 -20.13
N PHE A 141 25.47 6.42 -19.53
CA PHE A 141 25.09 5.33 -18.64
C PHE A 141 25.72 5.48 -17.26
N TYR A 142 25.00 5.02 -16.26
CA TYR A 142 25.48 4.82 -14.90
C TYR A 142 25.89 3.36 -14.72
N VAL A 143 27.10 3.14 -14.18
CA VAL A 143 27.65 1.82 -13.87
C VAL A 143 27.23 1.43 -12.46
N SER A 144 26.24 0.55 -12.37
CA SER A 144 25.81 -0.02 -11.09
C SER A 144 26.79 -1.10 -10.65
N ARG A 145 27.84 -0.70 -9.92
CA ARG A 145 28.82 -1.63 -9.34
C ARG A 145 28.21 -2.47 -8.22
N ASN A 146 28.55 -3.75 -8.18
CA ASN A 146 28.04 -4.66 -7.17
C ASN A 146 28.60 -4.30 -5.78
N THR A 147 27.75 -4.30 -4.74
CA THR A 147 28.19 -4.11 -3.35
C THR A 147 28.21 -5.45 -2.62
N PRO A 148 29.16 -5.69 -1.70
CA PRO A 148 29.30 -6.96 -0.96
C PRO A 148 28.03 -7.38 -0.19
N GLU A 149 27.16 -6.43 0.13
CA GLU A 149 25.89 -6.63 0.85
C GLU A 149 24.76 -7.18 -0.04
N ARG A 150 25.01 -7.40 -1.34
CA ARG A 150 24.00 -7.83 -2.32
C ARG A 150 24.45 -9.09 -3.07
N PRO A 151 24.06 -10.30 -2.62
CA PRO A 151 24.40 -11.54 -3.30
C PRO A 151 23.49 -11.69 -4.53
N GLY A 152 23.93 -11.13 -5.64
CA GLY A 152 23.45 -11.49 -6.97
C GLY A 152 24.67 -11.68 -7.85
N ASP A 153 24.81 -12.87 -8.44
CA ASP A 153 25.89 -13.28 -9.35
C ASP A 153 25.85 -12.52 -10.71
N ALA A 154 25.57 -11.22 -10.70
CA ALA A 154 25.39 -10.40 -11.88
C ALA A 154 26.59 -9.47 -12.08
N ALA A 155 27.11 -9.45 -13.31
CA ALA A 155 28.09 -8.47 -13.77
C ALA A 155 27.61 -7.02 -13.55
N ASP A 156 28.54 -6.07 -13.59
CA ASP A 156 28.23 -4.64 -13.59
C ASP A 156 27.10 -4.34 -14.60
N HIS A 157 26.00 -3.75 -14.11
CA HIS A 157 24.83 -3.47 -14.94
C HIS A 157 24.76 -1.99 -15.32
N LEU A 158 24.61 -1.72 -16.61
CA LEU A 158 24.50 -0.38 -17.15
C LEU A 158 23.05 0.12 -17.07
N ARG A 159 22.87 1.30 -16.51
CA ARG A 159 21.56 1.97 -16.42
C ARG A 159 21.57 3.26 -17.21
N LEU A 160 20.59 3.48 -18.05
CA LEU A 160 20.49 4.68 -18.87
C LEU A 160 20.21 5.90 -17.98
N VAL A 161 21.01 6.96 -18.13
CA VAL A 161 20.80 8.18 -17.36
C VAL A 161 19.64 8.97 -17.95
N VAL A 162 18.63 9.28 -17.16
CA VAL A 162 17.44 10.00 -17.66
C VAL A 162 17.64 11.51 -17.43
N PRO A 163 17.51 12.35 -18.47
CA PRO A 163 17.55 13.81 -18.35
C PRO A 163 16.32 14.31 -17.60
N ARG A 164 16.45 15.45 -16.93
CA ARG A 164 15.45 16.00 -16.00
C ARG A 164 14.06 16.12 -16.63
N ASP A 165 13.99 16.59 -17.87
CA ASP A 165 12.74 16.84 -18.57
C ASP A 165 11.92 15.56 -18.85
N LEU A 166 12.54 14.38 -18.75
CA LEU A 166 11.89 13.09 -19.00
C LEU A 166 11.62 12.31 -17.70
N HIS A 167 11.94 12.86 -16.51
CA HIS A 167 11.72 12.17 -15.24
C HIS A 167 10.24 11.82 -15.04
N GLU A 168 9.34 12.77 -15.27
CA GLU A 168 7.89 12.54 -15.11
C GLU A 168 7.34 11.51 -16.10
N ASP A 169 7.73 11.59 -17.37
CA ASP A 169 7.31 10.63 -18.41
C ASP A 169 7.70 9.19 -18.03
N ILE A 170 8.93 8.99 -17.54
CA ILE A 170 9.43 7.67 -17.14
C ILE A 170 8.77 7.18 -15.84
N LEU A 171 8.55 8.08 -14.87
CA LEU A 171 7.82 7.78 -13.64
C LEU A 171 6.39 7.34 -13.94
N HIS A 172 5.68 8.09 -14.78
CA HIS A 172 4.32 7.77 -15.21
C HIS A 172 4.27 6.40 -15.89
N HIS A 173 5.14 6.15 -16.85
CA HIS A 173 5.17 4.85 -17.53
C HIS A 173 5.49 3.69 -16.57
N CYS A 174 6.44 3.84 -15.64
CA CYS A 174 6.76 2.74 -14.73
C CYS A 174 5.71 2.51 -13.64
N HIS A 175 4.91 3.52 -13.32
CA HIS A 175 3.91 3.48 -12.25
C HIS A 175 2.49 3.16 -12.76
N ALA A 176 2.02 3.86 -13.79
CA ALA A 176 0.64 3.86 -14.25
C ALA A 176 0.39 2.92 -15.44
N ASP A 177 1.42 2.50 -16.18
CA ASP A 177 1.25 1.57 -17.28
C ASP A 177 0.71 0.21 -16.80
N SER A 178 0.20 -0.60 -17.73
CA SER A 178 -0.33 -1.95 -17.49
C SER A 178 0.61 -2.82 -16.64
N HIS A 179 1.92 -2.69 -16.86
CA HIS A 179 2.94 -3.34 -16.05
C HIS A 179 3.05 -2.71 -14.65
N GLY A 180 2.92 -1.38 -14.55
CA GLY A 180 2.97 -0.51 -13.36
C GLY A 180 1.94 -0.87 -12.31
N ALA A 181 0.69 -1.03 -12.73
CA ALA A 181 -0.47 -1.39 -11.91
C ALA A 181 -0.53 -0.63 -10.57
N HIS A 182 -0.08 0.64 -10.56
CA HIS A 182 -0.01 1.50 -9.39
C HIS A 182 0.67 0.86 -8.18
N GLN A 183 1.68 0.04 -8.43
CA GLN A 183 2.40 -0.66 -7.37
C GLN A 183 3.12 0.38 -6.49
N GLY A 184 3.03 0.21 -5.17
CA GLY A 184 3.57 1.18 -4.20
C GLY A 184 5.05 1.53 -4.41
N ILE A 185 5.51 2.58 -3.71
CA ILE A 185 6.81 3.26 -3.91
C ILE A 185 7.98 2.30 -4.17
N ILE A 186 8.17 1.30 -3.30
CA ILE A 186 9.29 0.35 -3.40
C ILE A 186 9.25 -0.42 -4.72
N ARG A 187 8.11 -0.95 -5.13
CA ARG A 187 8.00 -1.74 -6.37
C ARG A 187 8.22 -0.88 -7.62
N THR A 188 7.69 0.34 -7.61
CA THR A 188 7.93 1.31 -8.70
C THR A 188 9.43 1.62 -8.82
N TYR A 189 10.09 1.91 -7.69
CA TYR A 189 11.55 2.18 -7.67
C TYR A 189 12.39 0.97 -8.12
N GLU A 190 12.03 -0.23 -7.64
CA GLU A 190 12.67 -1.48 -8.02
C GLU A 190 12.62 -1.76 -9.52
N ARG A 191 11.55 -1.32 -10.20
CA ARG A 191 11.44 -1.40 -11.65
C ARG A 191 12.30 -0.35 -12.34
N LEU A 192 12.17 0.92 -11.95
CA LEU A 192 12.93 2.02 -12.52
C LEU A 192 14.43 1.74 -12.51
N ARG A 193 14.95 1.30 -11.36
CA ARG A 193 16.38 1.07 -11.18
C ARG A 193 16.95 -0.09 -12.00
N LYS A 194 16.13 -0.91 -12.65
CA LYS A 194 16.64 -1.97 -13.55
C LYS A 194 17.20 -1.38 -14.84
N GLU A 195 16.59 -0.32 -15.35
CA GLU A 195 16.92 0.23 -16.68
C GLU A 195 17.41 1.68 -16.61
N PHE A 196 16.96 2.43 -15.61
CA PHE A 196 17.15 3.88 -15.54
C PHE A 196 17.93 4.31 -14.30
N TYR A 197 18.52 5.49 -14.39
CA TYR A 197 19.21 6.16 -13.30
C TYR A 197 19.09 7.68 -13.40
N TRP A 198 18.89 8.34 -12.26
CA TRP A 198 19.18 9.75 -12.08
C TRP A 198 19.43 10.06 -10.60
N ILE A 199 20.06 11.20 -10.32
CA ILE A 199 20.32 11.65 -8.95
C ILE A 199 18.98 12.01 -8.29
N GLY A 200 18.68 11.40 -7.15
CA GLY A 200 17.43 11.65 -6.42
C GLY A 200 16.25 10.77 -6.84
N MET A 201 16.46 9.78 -7.73
CA MET A 201 15.42 8.90 -8.27
C MET A 201 14.45 8.32 -7.24
N PHE A 202 14.94 7.88 -6.07
CA PHE A 202 14.06 7.38 -5.02
C PHE A 202 13.12 8.45 -4.46
N LYS A 203 13.63 9.66 -4.20
CA LYS A 203 12.83 10.78 -3.68
C LYS A 203 11.77 11.23 -4.70
N ASP A 204 12.14 11.27 -5.98
CA ASP A 204 11.19 11.61 -7.04
C ASP A 204 10.12 10.52 -7.20
N THR A 205 10.51 9.24 -7.11
CA THR A 205 9.55 8.11 -7.10
C THR A 205 8.59 8.20 -5.92
N GLU A 206 9.10 8.50 -4.73
CA GLU A 206 8.28 8.65 -3.53
C GLU A 206 7.27 9.80 -3.67
N ARG A 207 7.73 10.97 -4.14
CA ARG A 207 6.88 12.14 -4.39
C ARG A 207 5.77 11.80 -5.39
N TYR A 208 6.15 11.24 -6.54
CA TYR A 208 5.24 10.89 -7.62
C TYR A 208 4.13 9.93 -7.18
N VAL A 209 4.49 8.85 -6.48
CA VAL A 209 3.50 7.84 -6.03
C VAL A 209 2.59 8.39 -4.92
N LYS A 210 3.06 9.32 -4.09
CA LYS A 210 2.23 9.98 -3.07
C LYS A 210 1.26 11.00 -3.67
N GLU A 211 1.62 11.62 -4.78
CA GLU A 211 0.79 12.60 -5.50
C GLU A 211 -0.16 11.95 -6.52
N CYS A 212 0.01 10.65 -6.82
CA CYS A 212 -0.86 9.91 -7.72
C CYS A 212 -2.31 9.83 -7.21
N VAL A 213 -3.23 10.43 -7.95
CA VAL A 213 -4.67 10.51 -7.62
C VAL A 213 -5.29 9.12 -7.45
N ASP A 214 -4.98 8.18 -8.34
CA ASP A 214 -5.52 6.81 -8.27
C ASP A 214 -5.07 6.08 -7.01
N CYS A 215 -3.78 6.20 -6.66
CA CYS A 215 -3.22 5.61 -5.45
C CYS A 215 -3.81 6.21 -4.17
N VAL A 216 -3.97 7.54 -4.13
CA VAL A 216 -4.50 8.26 -2.98
C VAL A 216 -5.97 7.90 -2.76
N THR A 217 -6.77 7.91 -3.82
CA THR A 217 -8.19 7.57 -3.78
C THR A 217 -8.41 6.11 -3.38
N ALA A 218 -7.61 5.18 -3.93
CA ALA A 218 -7.73 3.75 -3.64
C ALA A 218 -7.33 3.36 -2.21
N LYS A 219 -6.34 4.04 -1.61
CA LYS A 219 -5.90 3.75 -0.23
C LYS A 219 -6.91 4.22 0.83
N GLY A 220 -7.73 5.23 0.50
CA GLY A 220 -8.59 5.91 1.46
C GLY A 220 -7.80 6.69 2.52
N LEU A 221 -8.42 7.67 3.16
CA LEU A 221 -7.80 8.30 4.33
C LEU A 221 -7.60 7.26 5.44
N PRO A 222 -6.48 7.28 6.18
CA PRO A 222 -6.36 6.49 7.39
C PRO A 222 -7.52 6.88 8.30
N ARG A 223 -8.44 5.93 8.54
CA ARG A 223 -9.56 6.11 9.44
C ARG A 223 -8.97 6.33 10.83
N ASN A 224 -8.89 7.59 11.27
CA ASN A 224 -8.55 7.93 12.65
C ASN A 224 -9.60 7.24 13.54
N PRO A 225 -9.25 6.18 14.29
CA PRO A 225 -10.24 5.44 15.06
C PRO A 225 -10.81 6.26 16.24
N GLY A 226 -10.27 7.46 16.49
CA GLY A 226 -10.45 8.17 17.74
C GLY A 226 -9.64 7.50 18.87
N PRO A 227 -9.61 8.10 20.06
CA PRO A 227 -9.05 7.45 21.25
C PRO A 227 -9.77 6.12 21.50
N SER A 228 -9.00 5.06 21.77
CA SER A 228 -9.55 3.76 22.18
C SER A 228 -10.42 3.96 23.44
N PRO A 229 -11.62 3.36 23.53
CA PRO A 229 -12.49 3.47 24.72
C PRO A 229 -11.91 2.92 26.04
N GLY A 230 -10.64 2.51 26.07
CA GLY A 230 -10.01 1.82 27.20
C GLY A 230 -10.43 0.34 27.29
N ASN A 231 -9.59 -0.49 27.92
CA ASN A 231 -9.94 -1.88 28.21
C ASN A 231 -10.86 -1.95 29.43
N LEU A 232 -11.93 -2.75 29.34
CA LEU A 232 -12.74 -3.09 30.51
C LEU A 232 -11.89 -3.92 31.48
N LEU A 233 -11.48 -3.33 32.60
CA LEU A 233 -10.72 -4.01 33.65
C LEU A 233 -11.68 -4.78 34.57
N ALA A 234 -11.60 -6.10 34.57
CA ALA A 234 -12.27 -6.93 35.56
C ALA A 234 -11.40 -7.02 36.82
N THR A 235 -11.99 -6.84 38.00
CA THR A 235 -11.30 -6.93 39.31
C THR A 235 -11.56 -8.25 40.03
N ARG A 236 -12.53 -9.05 39.56
CA ARG A 236 -12.85 -10.38 40.10
C ARG A 236 -13.31 -11.35 39.01
N PRO A 237 -13.18 -12.68 39.23
CA PRO A 237 -13.68 -13.69 38.28
C PRO A 237 -15.17 -13.48 37.95
N PHE A 238 -15.53 -13.65 36.68
CA PHE A 238 -16.89 -13.56 36.16
C PHE A 238 -17.60 -12.21 36.40
N GLN A 239 -16.86 -11.13 36.66
CA GLN A 239 -17.41 -9.76 36.66
C GLN A 239 -17.63 -9.22 35.24
N VAL A 240 -16.77 -9.61 34.31
CA VAL A 240 -16.93 -9.31 32.89
C VAL A 240 -16.70 -10.60 32.12
N VAL A 241 -17.69 -10.98 31.31
CA VAL A 241 -17.64 -12.15 30.44
C VAL A 241 -17.81 -11.67 29.02
N SER A 242 -16.82 -11.90 28.16
CA SER A 242 -16.96 -11.71 26.73
C SER A 242 -17.61 -12.93 26.10
N MET A 243 -18.43 -12.71 25.08
CA MET A 243 -19.07 -13.77 24.30
C MET A 243 -18.70 -13.59 22.84
N ASP A 244 -18.27 -14.66 22.19
CA ASP A 244 -17.97 -14.64 20.76
C ASP A 244 -18.39 -15.93 20.07
N PHE A 245 -18.61 -15.87 18.76
CA PHE A 245 -18.94 -17.02 17.94
C PHE A 245 -17.78 -17.39 17.03
N VAL A 246 -17.51 -18.69 16.95
CA VAL A 246 -16.82 -19.30 15.80
C VAL A 246 -17.90 -19.88 14.89
N LEU A 247 -18.09 -19.24 13.73
CA LEU A 247 -19.11 -19.60 12.74
C LEU A 247 -18.53 -20.44 11.60
N LEU A 248 -19.42 -21.01 10.78
CA LEU A 248 -19.08 -21.74 9.55
C LEU A 248 -18.17 -22.94 9.78
N LEU A 249 -18.33 -23.61 10.93
CA LEU A 249 -17.64 -24.86 11.20
C LEU A 249 -18.28 -26.01 10.42
N PRO A 250 -17.50 -27.03 10.04
CA PRO A 250 -18.04 -28.26 9.46
C PRO A 250 -19.17 -28.80 10.33
N ARG A 251 -20.27 -29.21 9.68
CA ARG A 251 -21.45 -29.72 10.39
C ARG A 251 -21.07 -30.98 11.17
N SER A 252 -21.19 -30.93 12.49
CA SER A 252 -20.97 -32.08 13.35
C SER A 252 -22.07 -33.14 13.18
N ALA A 253 -21.82 -34.36 13.68
CA ALA A 253 -22.83 -35.44 13.68
C ALA A 253 -24.13 -35.06 14.42
N ARG A 254 -24.06 -34.13 15.39
CA ARG A 254 -25.22 -33.59 16.12
C ARG A 254 -25.86 -32.39 15.43
N GLY A 255 -25.40 -32.02 14.25
CA GLY A 255 -25.95 -30.92 13.45
C GLY A 255 -25.41 -29.52 13.79
N ASN A 256 -24.51 -29.38 14.76
CA ASN A 256 -23.92 -28.08 15.12
C ASN A 256 -22.95 -27.57 14.06
N THR A 257 -22.98 -26.27 13.80
CA THR A 257 -22.17 -25.55 12.79
C THR A 257 -21.44 -24.33 13.36
N ALA A 258 -21.60 -24.08 14.66
CA ALA A 258 -20.95 -22.98 15.36
C ALA A 258 -20.51 -23.38 16.78
N LEU A 259 -19.56 -22.64 17.34
CA LEU A 259 -19.20 -22.67 18.76
C LEU A 259 -19.47 -21.29 19.35
N LEU A 260 -20.21 -21.25 20.46
CA LEU A 260 -20.35 -20.07 21.30
C LEU A 260 -19.31 -20.14 22.42
N LEU A 261 -18.44 -19.15 22.46
CA LEU A 261 -17.35 -19.00 23.43
C LEU A 261 -17.77 -18.01 24.51
N PHE A 262 -17.48 -18.33 25.76
CA PHE A 262 -17.59 -17.45 26.91
C PHE A 262 -16.21 -17.32 27.56
N GLN A 263 -15.65 -16.13 27.65
CA GLN A 263 -14.36 -15.89 28.28
C GLN A 263 -14.50 -14.94 29.47
N CYS A 264 -13.98 -15.37 30.63
CA CYS A 264 -13.84 -14.52 31.80
C CYS A 264 -12.68 -13.53 31.57
N ALA A 265 -12.96 -12.23 31.61
CA ALA A 265 -11.94 -11.20 31.37
C ALA A 265 -10.89 -11.11 32.49
N PHE A 266 -11.20 -11.57 33.71
CA PHE A 266 -10.26 -11.56 34.83
C PHE A 266 -9.25 -12.71 34.78
N SER A 267 -9.74 -13.95 34.60
CA SER A 267 -8.90 -15.15 34.67
C SER A 267 -8.48 -15.69 33.30
N GLY A 268 -9.07 -15.20 32.21
CA GLY A 268 -8.90 -15.78 30.88
C GLY A 268 -9.59 -17.14 30.71
N PHE A 269 -10.35 -17.62 31.69
CA PHE A 269 -11.05 -18.91 31.63
C PHE A 269 -12.09 -18.94 30.50
N ILE A 270 -12.03 -19.97 29.63
CA ILE A 270 -12.87 -20.10 28.44
C ILE A 270 -13.82 -21.30 28.58
N MET A 271 -15.08 -21.10 28.22
CA MET A 271 -16.08 -22.16 28.04
C MET A 271 -16.61 -22.12 26.63
N CYS A 272 -16.90 -23.29 26.06
CA CYS A 272 -17.40 -23.42 24.70
C CYS A 272 -18.68 -24.26 24.71
N LYS A 273 -19.70 -23.82 23.98
CA LYS A 273 -20.90 -24.61 23.70
C LYS A 273 -21.09 -24.76 22.20
N ALA A 274 -21.30 -25.99 21.73
CA ALA A 274 -21.63 -26.26 20.34
C ALA A 274 -23.07 -25.86 20.03
N MET A 275 -23.26 -25.13 18.94
CA MET A 275 -24.51 -24.49 18.56
C MET A 275 -24.94 -24.93 17.16
N ALA A 276 -26.21 -25.27 17.00
CA ALA A 276 -26.86 -25.52 15.71
C ALA A 276 -27.46 -24.26 15.10
N SER A 277 -27.67 -23.23 15.93
CA SER A 277 -28.32 -21.97 15.59
C SER A 277 -27.63 -20.83 16.34
N THR A 278 -27.63 -19.63 15.73
CA THR A 278 -27.10 -18.40 16.33
C THR A 278 -28.21 -17.45 16.76
N GLU A 279 -29.44 -17.94 16.82
CA GLU A 279 -30.59 -17.16 17.27
C GLU A 279 -30.44 -16.73 18.74
N VAL A 280 -31.03 -15.58 19.06
CA VAL A 280 -30.88 -14.93 20.38
C VAL A 280 -31.41 -15.83 21.50
N GLN A 281 -32.49 -16.57 21.25
CA GLN A 281 -33.08 -17.47 22.23
C GLN A 281 -32.10 -18.59 22.61
N ASP A 282 -31.52 -19.28 21.61
CA ASP A 282 -30.55 -20.36 21.83
C ASP A 282 -29.28 -19.85 22.54
N MET A 283 -28.82 -18.65 22.18
CA MET A 283 -27.71 -17.97 22.85
C MET A 283 -28.03 -17.69 24.33
N SER A 284 -29.25 -17.22 24.63
CA SER A 284 -29.66 -16.91 26.01
C SER A 284 -29.70 -18.16 26.88
N GLU A 285 -30.22 -19.27 26.35
CA GLU A 285 -30.25 -20.56 27.04
C GLU A 285 -28.84 -21.13 27.23
N ALA A 286 -27.97 -20.98 26.23
CA ALA A 286 -26.55 -21.32 26.34
C ALA A 286 -25.83 -20.51 27.42
N TYR A 287 -26.09 -19.20 27.50
CA TYR A 287 -25.52 -18.36 28.54
C TYR A 287 -26.03 -18.75 29.94
N GLU A 288 -27.33 -19.00 30.06
CA GLU A 288 -27.93 -19.40 31.34
C GLU A 288 -27.31 -20.71 31.84
N GLU A 289 -27.20 -21.72 30.97
CA GLU A 289 -26.66 -23.03 31.31
C GLU A 289 -25.16 -22.98 31.61
N CYS A 290 -24.36 -22.32 30.77
CA CYS A 290 -22.90 -22.37 30.85
C CYS A 290 -22.33 -21.36 31.84
N VAL A 291 -22.94 -20.19 31.99
CA VAL A 291 -22.42 -19.11 32.84
C VAL A 291 -23.28 -18.93 34.08
N PHE A 292 -24.57 -18.60 33.91
CA PHE A 292 -25.41 -18.16 35.03
C PHE A 292 -25.64 -19.25 36.08
N ARG A 293 -26.00 -20.47 35.67
CA ARG A 293 -26.26 -21.58 36.61
C ARG A 293 -25.00 -22.09 37.31
N ARG A 294 -23.82 -21.91 36.71
CA ARG A 294 -22.55 -22.40 37.25
C ARG A 294 -21.84 -21.40 38.15
N PHE A 295 -21.83 -20.13 37.75
CA PHE A 295 -21.05 -19.08 38.43
C PHE A 295 -21.91 -17.97 39.02
N GLY A 296 -23.24 -18.03 38.81
CA GLY A 296 -24.17 -16.99 39.22
C GLY A 296 -24.22 -15.82 38.24
N PRO A 297 -24.99 -14.77 38.59
CA PRO A 297 -25.03 -13.55 37.80
C PRO A 297 -23.66 -12.87 37.74
N VAL A 298 -23.30 -12.37 36.56
CA VAL A 298 -22.16 -11.48 36.35
C VAL A 298 -22.41 -10.19 37.15
N ARG A 299 -21.53 -9.88 38.10
CA ARG A 299 -21.65 -8.77 39.05
C ARG A 299 -20.37 -7.96 39.17
#